data_AF-A0AAV0Q853-F1
#
_entry.id   AF-A0AAV0Q853-F1
#
_cell.length_a   1.000
_cell.length_b   1.000
_cell.length_c   1.000
_cell.angle_alpha   90.00
_cell.angle_beta   90.00
_cell.angle_gamma   90.00
#
_symmetry.space_group_name_H-M   'P 1'
#
loop_
_entity.id
_entity.type
_entity.pdbx_description
1 polymer ?
#
loop_
_entity_poly.entity_id
_entity_poly.type
_entity_poly.pdbx_seq_one_letter_code
_entity_poly.pdbx_strand_id
1 'polypeptide(L)'
;KISQFQTSEETYERTLQEEAKELEQLLSKRNVLLAKQEEYSNKIRELGPLSSDAFDTHKRKNIKELQRILHRCNEELQKFSHVNKKALDQYVNFWEQREELQKRQAELDAGDEKIKELITVLDQRKDESIERTFKGVARHFREVFSELVQGGHGHLVMMKKKDGDQEDDDDEDDGPRAADLEGRVEKYIGVKVKVSFTGQGETQSMKQLSGGQKTVVAMTLIFAIQRCDPAPFYLFDEIDAALDPQYRTAVGNMIRRLADMASTQFITTTFRPELVKVADKIYGVTHKNRVSRVNVVSKDDAIDFVERDQSHNAE
;
A
#
# COMPACT_ATOMS: atom_id res chain seq x y z
N LYS A 1 29.17 127.23 12.59
CA LYS A 1 29.74 126.11 13.39
C LYS A 1 28.68 125.09 13.78
N ILE A 2 27.52 125.49 14.33
CA ILE A 2 26.43 124.56 14.72
C ILE A 2 25.84 123.79 13.52
N SER A 3 25.59 124.45 12.37
CA SER A 3 24.99 123.74 11.22
C SER A 3 25.90 122.68 10.59
N GLN A 4 27.22 122.87 10.59
CA GLN A 4 28.17 121.85 10.09
C GLN A 4 28.21 120.61 10.99
N PHE A 5 28.04 120.77 12.30
CA PHE A 5 27.94 119.64 13.22
C PHE A 5 26.62 118.89 13.04
N GLN A 6 25.50 119.61 12.85
CA GLN A 6 24.19 119.00 12.57
C GLN A 6 24.19 118.18 11.27
N THR A 7 24.78 118.69 10.20
CA THR A 7 24.87 117.93 8.94
C THR A 7 25.78 116.71 9.07
N SER A 8 26.88 116.80 9.83
CA SER A 8 27.72 115.63 10.09
C SER A 8 27.00 114.58 10.95
N GLU A 9 26.24 115.02 11.95
CA GLU A 9 25.44 114.16 12.84
C GLU A 9 24.35 113.41 12.04
N GLU A 10 23.60 114.10 11.18
CA GLU A 10 22.63 113.47 10.27
C GLU A 10 23.26 112.45 9.32
N THR A 11 24.46 112.74 8.78
CA THR A 11 25.16 111.75 7.92
C THR A 11 25.61 110.53 8.71
N TYR A 12 26.10 110.71 9.95
CA TYR A 12 26.50 109.61 10.82
C TYR A 12 25.29 108.76 11.23
N GLU A 13 24.15 109.37 11.56
CA GLU A 13 22.92 108.66 11.87
C GLU A 13 22.42 107.85 10.68
N ARG A 14 22.50 108.40 9.46
CA ARG A 14 22.10 107.67 8.25
C ARG A 14 23.00 106.48 7.97
N THR A 15 24.32 106.62 8.11
CA THR A 15 25.25 105.48 7.96
C THR A 15 25.04 104.44 9.05
N LEU A 16 24.74 104.85 10.29
CA LEU A 16 24.43 103.94 11.40
C LEU A 16 23.14 103.13 11.13
N GLN A 17 22.12 103.76 10.54
CA GLN A 17 20.89 103.07 10.15
C GLN A 17 21.10 102.10 8.98
N GLU A 18 21.91 102.46 7.99
CA GLU A 18 22.27 101.58 6.88
C GLU A 18 23.07 100.36 7.38
N GLU A 19 24.08 100.56 8.23
CA GLU A 19 24.86 99.49 8.85
C GLU A 19 24.01 98.60 9.77
N ALA A 20 23.07 99.18 10.54
CA ALA A 20 22.15 98.41 11.38
C ALA A 20 21.23 97.49 10.55
N LYS A 21 20.75 97.98 9.40
CA LYS A 21 19.92 97.19 8.47
C LYS A 21 20.71 96.08 7.80
N GLU A 22 21.96 96.34 7.42
CA GLU A 22 22.86 95.30 6.90
C GLU A 22 23.16 94.25 7.98
N LEU A 23 23.39 94.67 9.22
CA LEU A 23 23.61 93.77 10.35
C LEU A 23 22.40 92.87 10.60
N GLU A 24 21.18 93.41 10.52
CA GLU A 24 19.94 92.63 10.67
C GLU A 24 19.76 91.61 9.54
N GLN A 25 20.08 91.97 8.29
CA GLN A 25 20.08 91.04 7.17
C GLN A 25 21.13 89.92 7.35
N LEU A 26 22.32 90.26 7.84
CA LEU A 26 23.36 89.27 8.13
C LEU A 26 22.95 88.34 9.28
N LEU A 27 22.30 88.86 10.32
CA LEU A 27 21.79 88.07 11.44
C LEU A 27 20.68 87.11 11.01
N SER A 28 19.74 87.56 10.17
CA SER A 28 18.68 86.68 9.64
C SER A 28 19.27 85.58 8.75
N LYS A 29 20.23 85.92 7.88
CA LYS A 29 20.93 84.94 7.03
C LYS A 29 21.72 83.94 7.87
N ARG A 30 22.40 84.40 8.93
CA ARG A 30 23.10 83.53 9.88
C ARG A 30 22.13 82.54 10.55
N ASN A 31 20.98 83.03 11.03
CA ASN A 31 20.01 82.18 11.71
C ASN A 31 19.43 81.11 10.76
N VAL A 32 19.16 81.43 9.50
CA VAL A 32 18.73 80.44 8.49
C VAL A 32 19.82 79.39 8.23
N LEU A 33 21.09 79.81 8.16
CA LEU A 33 22.20 78.88 7.96
C LEU A 33 22.40 77.96 9.17
N LEU A 34 22.24 78.47 10.39
CA LEU A 34 22.30 77.67 11.62
C LEU A 34 21.16 76.64 11.67
N ALA A 35 19.94 77.02 11.33
CA ALA A 35 18.81 76.09 11.28
C ALA A 35 19.04 74.97 10.25
N LYS A 36 19.59 75.31 9.07
CA LYS A 36 19.97 74.31 8.05
C LYS A 36 21.10 73.40 8.53
N GLN A 37 22.09 73.95 9.22
CA GLN A 37 23.18 73.15 9.78
C GLN A 37 22.65 72.13 10.79
N GLU A 38 21.72 72.53 11.65
CA GLU A 38 21.08 71.65 12.62
C GLU A 38 20.25 70.55 11.93
N GLU A 39 19.45 70.91 10.91
CA GLU A 39 18.67 69.95 10.12
C GLU A 39 19.58 68.90 9.44
N TYR A 40 20.68 69.32 8.81
CA TYR A 40 21.62 68.39 8.19
C TYR A 40 22.35 67.54 9.23
N SER A 41 22.66 68.09 10.40
CA SER A 41 23.29 67.35 11.49
C SER A 41 22.37 66.23 12.01
N ASN A 42 21.07 66.51 12.14
CA ASN A 42 20.07 65.51 12.53
C ASN A 42 19.93 64.40 11.48
N LYS A 43 19.84 64.75 10.19
CA LYS A 43 19.79 63.77 9.10
C LYS A 43 21.04 62.88 9.04
N ILE A 44 22.22 63.45 9.29
CA ILE A 44 23.48 62.67 9.37
C ILE A 44 23.42 61.69 10.55
N ARG A 45 22.84 62.11 11.68
CA ARG A 45 22.70 61.26 12.86
C ARG A 45 21.74 60.10 12.62
N GLU A 46 20.64 60.34 11.90
CA GLU A 46 19.66 59.31 11.54
C GLU A 46 20.22 58.25 10.58
N LEU A 47 21.21 58.60 9.75
CA LEU A 47 21.87 57.66 8.83
C LEU A 47 22.73 56.60 9.56
N GLY A 48 23.00 56.77 10.86
CA GLY A 48 23.80 55.83 11.64
C GLY A 48 25.30 55.90 11.35
N PRO A 49 26.10 54.90 11.78
CA PRO A 49 27.54 54.88 11.56
C PRO A 49 27.86 54.64 10.08
N LEU A 50 28.33 55.70 9.42
CA LEU A 50 28.81 55.65 8.04
C LEU A 50 30.27 55.18 8.00
N SER A 51 30.62 54.38 6.98
CA SER A 51 32.01 53.98 6.72
C SER A 51 32.90 55.23 6.51
N SER A 52 34.13 55.20 7.03
CA SER A 52 35.08 56.31 6.91
C SER A 52 35.34 56.71 5.46
N ASP A 53 35.25 55.75 4.54
CA ASP A 53 35.47 55.95 3.11
C ASP A 53 34.40 56.86 2.47
N ALA A 54 33.16 56.81 2.98
CA ALA A 54 32.03 57.58 2.45
C ALA A 54 32.22 59.10 2.61
N PHE A 55 32.98 59.52 3.62
CA PHE A 55 33.32 60.92 3.85
C PHE A 55 34.37 61.46 2.88
N ASP A 56 35.19 60.59 2.30
CA ASP A 56 36.26 60.97 1.38
C ASP A 56 35.86 60.84 -0.10
N THR A 57 34.98 59.89 -0.45
CA THR A 57 34.56 59.66 -1.85
C THR A 57 33.85 60.86 -2.51
N HIS A 58 33.15 61.67 -1.71
CA HIS A 58 32.29 62.76 -2.20
C HIS A 58 32.76 64.16 -1.79
N LYS A 59 33.86 64.25 -1.03
CA LYS A 59 34.40 65.49 -0.45
C LYS A 59 34.84 66.53 -1.48
N ARG A 60 35.17 66.10 -2.70
CA ARG A 60 35.67 66.94 -3.81
C ARG A 60 34.60 67.34 -4.83
N LYS A 61 33.33 66.97 -4.65
CA LYS A 61 32.25 67.22 -5.63
C LYS A 61 31.50 68.51 -5.32
N ASN A 62 31.07 69.22 -6.35
CA ASN A 62 30.31 70.46 -6.19
C ASN A 62 28.88 70.15 -5.69
N ILE A 63 28.29 71.06 -4.91
CA ILE A 63 26.93 70.95 -4.33
C ILE A 63 25.90 70.61 -5.42
N LYS A 64 26.00 71.22 -6.60
CA LYS A 64 25.11 70.97 -7.75
C LYS A 64 25.24 69.55 -8.33
N GLU A 65 26.39 68.92 -8.21
CA GLU A 65 26.61 67.54 -8.68
C GLU A 65 26.12 66.54 -7.64
N LEU A 66 26.34 66.80 -6.36
CA LEU A 66 25.80 66.00 -5.26
C LEU A 66 24.27 65.95 -5.28
N GLN A 67 23.62 67.08 -5.55
CA GLN A 67 22.16 67.14 -5.71
C GLN A 67 21.67 66.32 -6.92
N ARG A 68 22.39 66.34 -8.05
CA ARG A 68 22.06 65.52 -9.21
C ARG A 68 22.20 64.02 -8.93
N ILE A 69 23.26 63.63 -8.23
CA ILE A 69 23.48 62.24 -7.83
C ILE A 69 22.39 61.80 -6.85
N LEU A 70 22.06 62.63 -5.86
CA LEU A 70 20.99 62.35 -4.90
C LEU A 70 19.64 62.20 -5.59
N HIS A 71 19.33 63.08 -6.55
CA HIS A 71 18.08 62.99 -7.31
C HIS A 71 18.01 61.70 -8.11
N ARG A 72 19.07 61.34 -8.84
CA ARG A 72 19.15 60.07 -9.59
C ARG A 72 19.01 58.86 -8.67
N CYS A 73 19.69 58.86 -7.53
CA CYS A 73 19.57 57.78 -6.54
C CYS A 73 18.15 57.68 -6.00
N ASN A 74 17.48 58.80 -5.72
CA ASN A 74 16.08 58.80 -5.29
C ASN A 74 15.12 58.32 -6.39
N GLU A 75 15.35 58.65 -7.65
CA GLU A 75 14.57 58.12 -8.78
C GLU A 75 14.74 56.61 -8.93
N GLU A 76 15.97 56.10 -8.77
CA GLU A 76 16.26 54.66 -8.75
C GLU A 76 15.58 53.98 -7.56
N LEU A 77 15.58 54.62 -6.38
CA LEU A 77 14.93 54.10 -5.18
C LEU A 77 13.39 54.08 -5.33
N GLN A 78 12.81 55.06 -6.03
CA GLN A 78 11.38 55.10 -6.33
C GLN A 78 10.92 53.95 -7.24
N LYS A 79 11.79 53.44 -8.13
CA LYS A 79 11.46 52.24 -8.93
C LYS A 79 11.24 51.00 -8.06
N PHE A 80 11.84 50.98 -6.87
CA PHE A 80 11.68 49.92 -5.87
C PHE A 80 10.66 50.30 -4.78
N SER A 81 9.63 51.09 -5.12
CA SER A 81 8.59 51.54 -4.17
C SER A 81 7.80 50.37 -3.53
N HIS A 82 7.65 49.26 -4.23
CA HIS A 82 6.86 48.10 -3.81
C HIS A 82 7.74 46.95 -3.32
N VAL A 83 8.72 47.23 -2.46
CA VAL A 83 9.54 46.17 -1.84
C VAL A 83 8.79 45.55 -0.67
N ASN A 84 8.64 44.22 -0.71
CA ASN A 84 8.09 43.44 0.38
C ASN A 84 9.04 43.44 1.58
N LYS A 85 8.74 44.24 2.59
CA LYS A 85 9.55 44.34 3.82
C LYS A 85 9.54 43.06 4.66
N LYS A 86 8.57 42.15 4.46
CA LYS A 86 8.47 40.84 5.11
C LYS A 86 9.15 39.72 4.31
N ALA A 87 9.79 40.03 3.19
CA ALA A 87 10.40 39.02 2.32
C ALA A 87 11.42 38.16 3.05
N LEU A 88 12.19 38.75 3.98
CA LEU A 88 13.17 38.02 4.77
C LEU A 88 12.49 37.01 5.72
N ASP A 89 11.50 37.45 6.50
CA ASP A 89 10.77 36.58 7.42
C ASP A 89 10.02 35.45 6.68
N GLN A 90 9.41 35.78 5.53
CA GLN A 90 8.74 34.79 4.67
C GLN A 90 9.72 33.80 4.06
N TYR A 91 10.89 34.27 3.63
CA TYR A 91 11.94 33.41 3.08
C TYR A 91 12.40 32.40 4.13
N VAL A 92 12.68 32.84 5.36
CA VAL A 92 13.11 31.94 6.45
C VAL A 92 12.04 30.88 6.74
N ASN A 93 10.77 31.29 6.90
CA ASN A 93 9.67 30.36 7.18
C ASN A 93 9.46 29.34 6.04
N PHE A 94 9.42 29.80 4.77
CA PHE A 94 9.26 28.88 3.63
C PHE A 94 10.47 27.99 3.42
N TRP A 95 11.67 28.47 3.76
CA TRP A 95 12.88 27.67 3.68
C TRP A 95 12.85 26.53 4.70
N GLU A 96 12.42 26.79 5.94
CA GLU A 96 12.22 25.76 6.98
C GLU A 96 11.17 24.74 6.57
N GLN A 97 10.00 25.19 6.08
CA GLN A 97 8.94 24.30 5.59
C GLN A 97 9.42 23.41 4.43
N ARG A 98 10.19 23.99 3.50
CA ARG A 98 10.78 23.23 2.39
C ARG A 98 11.73 22.15 2.90
N GLU A 99 12.57 22.47 3.87
CA GLU A 99 13.50 21.49 4.46
C GLU A 99 12.74 20.34 5.14
N GLU A 100 11.67 20.64 5.86
CA GLU A 100 10.82 19.62 6.48
C GLU A 100 10.14 18.72 5.44
N LEU A 101 9.54 19.31 4.40
CA LEU A 101 8.90 18.55 3.32
C LEU A 101 9.90 17.69 2.56
N GLN A 102 11.12 18.19 2.34
CA GLN A 102 12.18 17.44 1.68
C GLN A 102 12.65 16.25 2.51
N LYS A 103 12.73 16.39 3.85
CA LYS A 103 12.99 15.27 4.76
C LYS A 103 11.87 14.22 4.69
N ARG A 104 10.60 14.65 4.75
CA ARG A 104 9.45 13.74 4.64
C ARG A 104 9.41 13.02 3.30
N GLN A 105 9.74 13.69 2.21
CA GLN A 105 9.82 13.07 0.89
C GLN A 105 10.89 11.96 0.88
N ALA A 106 12.08 12.24 1.40
CA ALA A 106 13.14 11.24 1.49
C ALA A 106 12.76 10.05 2.38
N GLU A 107 12.03 10.27 3.47
CA GLU A 107 11.49 9.20 4.32
C GLU A 107 10.44 8.36 3.59
N LEU A 108 9.55 8.98 2.81
CA LEU A 108 8.54 8.28 2.01
C LEU A 108 9.18 7.47 0.88
N ASP A 109 10.16 8.03 0.18
CA ASP A 109 10.90 7.33 -0.89
C ASP A 109 11.64 6.10 -0.31
N ALA A 110 12.29 6.25 0.84
CA ALA A 110 12.90 5.13 1.54
C ALA A 110 11.88 4.11 2.07
N GLY A 111 10.66 4.56 2.40
CA GLY A 111 9.54 3.70 2.78
C GLY A 111 9.03 2.87 1.60
N ASP A 112 8.86 3.49 0.43
CA ASP A 112 8.44 2.82 -0.81
C ASP A 112 9.44 1.73 -1.23
N GLU A 113 10.74 2.02 -1.16
CA GLU A 113 11.80 1.04 -1.46
C GLU A 113 11.70 -0.18 -0.53
N LYS A 114 11.55 0.04 0.78
CA LYS A 114 11.35 -1.04 1.77
C LYS A 114 10.10 -1.86 1.52
N ILE A 115 9.01 -1.23 1.10
CA ILE A 115 7.76 -1.95 0.77
C ILE A 115 7.97 -2.82 -0.47
N LYS A 116 8.66 -2.32 -1.50
CA LYS A 116 8.99 -3.09 -2.71
C LYS A 116 9.91 -4.28 -2.41
N GLU A 117 10.91 -4.09 -1.56
CA GLU A 117 11.75 -5.18 -1.06
C GLU A 117 10.93 -6.22 -0.29
N LEU A 118 10.06 -5.78 0.63
CA LEU A 118 9.17 -6.66 1.40
C LEU A 118 8.26 -7.48 0.49
N ILE A 119 7.68 -6.86 -0.54
CA ILE A 119 6.84 -7.57 -1.53
C ILE A 119 7.64 -8.68 -2.19
N THR A 120 8.88 -8.40 -2.60
CA THR A 120 9.74 -9.39 -3.26
C THR A 120 10.07 -10.57 -2.33
N VAL A 121 10.39 -10.29 -1.07
CA VAL A 121 10.63 -11.34 -0.05
C VAL A 121 9.37 -12.16 0.23
N LEU A 122 8.20 -11.52 0.29
CA LEU A 122 6.92 -12.21 0.49
C LEU A 122 6.56 -13.10 -0.70
N ASP A 123 6.78 -12.63 -1.93
CA ASP A 123 6.55 -13.42 -3.15
C ASP A 123 7.47 -14.64 -3.22
N GLN A 124 8.76 -14.49 -2.87
CA GLN A 124 9.66 -15.64 -2.77
C GLN A 124 9.17 -16.65 -1.70
N ARG A 125 8.79 -16.15 -0.51
CA ARG A 125 8.31 -17.01 0.57
C ARG A 125 7.00 -17.71 0.22
N LYS A 126 6.13 -17.04 -0.54
CA LYS A 126 4.88 -17.60 -1.09
C LYS A 126 5.20 -18.75 -2.04
N ASP A 127 6.07 -18.55 -3.02
CA ASP A 127 6.47 -19.58 -3.99
C ASP A 127 7.10 -20.81 -3.30
N GLU A 128 8.01 -20.59 -2.36
CA GLU A 128 8.62 -21.67 -1.57
C GLU A 128 7.58 -22.44 -0.75
N SER A 129 6.61 -21.73 -0.17
CA SER A 129 5.54 -22.35 0.61
C SER A 129 4.60 -23.17 -0.28
N ILE A 130 4.24 -22.65 -1.46
CA ILE A 130 3.42 -23.37 -2.45
C ILE A 130 4.13 -24.64 -2.92
N GLU A 131 5.43 -24.57 -3.25
CA GLU A 131 6.17 -25.75 -3.70
C GLU A 131 6.29 -26.80 -2.59
N ARG A 132 6.52 -26.37 -1.34
CA ARG A 132 6.59 -27.26 -0.17
C ARG A 132 5.25 -27.95 0.09
N THR A 133 4.15 -27.19 0.14
CA THR A 133 2.82 -27.76 0.38
C THR A 133 2.40 -28.67 -0.76
N PHE A 134 2.65 -28.29 -2.01
CA PHE A 134 2.36 -29.14 -3.16
C PHE A 134 3.13 -30.45 -3.13
N LYS A 135 4.44 -30.43 -2.83
CA LYS A 135 5.23 -31.67 -2.67
C LYS A 135 4.68 -32.56 -1.56
N GLY A 136 4.25 -31.98 -0.44
CA GLY A 136 3.59 -32.69 0.65
C GLY A 136 2.30 -33.36 0.18
N VAL A 137 1.39 -32.59 -0.43
CA VAL A 137 0.10 -33.09 -0.92
C VAL A 137 0.29 -34.13 -2.01
N ALA A 138 1.23 -33.94 -2.94
CA ALA A 138 1.52 -34.90 -4.01
C ALA A 138 2.04 -36.25 -3.47
N ARG A 139 2.88 -36.22 -2.42
CA ARG A 139 3.33 -37.45 -1.75
C ARG A 139 2.16 -38.17 -1.08
N HIS A 140 1.37 -37.46 -0.28
CA HIS A 140 0.22 -38.07 0.40
C HIS A 140 -0.87 -38.51 -0.57
N PHE A 141 -1.06 -37.82 -1.69
CA PHE A 141 -1.96 -38.24 -2.75
C PHE A 141 -1.56 -39.61 -3.31
N ARG A 142 -0.28 -39.82 -3.60
CA ARG A 142 0.22 -41.12 -4.07
C ARG A 142 -0.01 -42.23 -3.05
N GLU A 143 0.29 -41.96 -1.78
CA GLU A 143 0.09 -42.91 -0.67
C GLU A 143 -1.38 -43.29 -0.51
N VAL A 144 -2.26 -42.29 -0.40
CA VAL A 144 -3.70 -42.47 -0.24
C VAL A 144 -4.31 -43.18 -1.44
N PHE A 145 -3.91 -42.82 -2.67
CA PHE A 145 -4.44 -43.44 -3.87
C PHE A 145 -4.10 -44.93 -3.92
N SER A 146 -2.85 -45.29 -3.58
CA SER A 146 -2.43 -46.69 -3.54
C SER A 146 -3.10 -47.51 -2.43
N GLU A 147 -3.56 -46.85 -1.37
CA GLU A 147 -4.32 -47.48 -0.29
C GLU A 147 -5.79 -47.71 -0.68
N LEU A 148 -6.41 -46.75 -1.38
CA LEU A 148 -7.80 -46.85 -1.83
C LEU A 148 -7.97 -47.75 -3.06
N VAL A 149 -7.01 -47.72 -4.00
CA VAL A 149 -7.03 -48.49 -5.25
C VAL A 149 -5.89 -49.50 -5.24
N GLN A 150 -6.22 -50.76 -4.99
CA GLN A 150 -5.22 -51.85 -4.97
C GLN A 150 -4.55 -51.99 -6.34
N GLY A 151 -3.24 -51.71 -6.41
CA GLY A 151 -2.49 -51.74 -7.65
C GLY A 151 -2.63 -50.48 -8.52
N GLY A 152 -3.30 -49.43 -8.05
CA GLY A 152 -3.39 -48.14 -8.73
C GLY A 152 -2.25 -47.19 -8.37
N HIS A 153 -1.94 -46.25 -9.28
CA HIS A 153 -0.96 -45.19 -9.05
C HIS A 153 -1.49 -43.82 -9.49
N GLY A 154 -1.26 -42.80 -8.66
CA GLY A 154 -1.70 -41.43 -8.90
C GLY A 154 -0.59 -40.42 -8.66
N HIS A 155 -0.52 -39.40 -9.52
CA HIS A 155 0.44 -38.31 -9.45
C HIS A 155 -0.24 -36.96 -9.70
N LEU A 156 0.13 -35.96 -8.90
CA LEU A 156 -0.24 -34.57 -9.11
C LEU A 156 0.88 -33.87 -9.89
N VAL A 157 0.52 -33.11 -10.91
CA VAL A 157 1.45 -32.34 -11.75
C VAL A 157 1.07 -30.86 -11.66
N MET A 158 2.00 -30.03 -11.21
CA MET A 158 1.82 -28.58 -11.13
C MET A 158 1.98 -27.97 -12.53
N MET A 159 0.95 -27.27 -12.99
CA MET A 159 0.94 -26.57 -14.28
C MET A 159 1.46 -25.14 -14.07
N LYS A 160 2.56 -24.81 -14.75
CA LYS A 160 3.13 -23.47 -14.75
C LYS A 160 2.71 -22.74 -16.02
N LYS A 161 2.43 -21.43 -15.91
CA LYS A 161 2.27 -20.57 -17.09
C LYS A 161 3.62 -20.49 -17.75
N LYS A 162 3.78 -21.21 -18.84
CA LYS A 162 4.90 -20.97 -19.76
C LYS A 162 4.62 -19.63 -20.41
N ASP A 163 5.62 -18.75 -20.44
CA ASP A 163 5.63 -17.64 -21.38
C ASP A 163 5.65 -18.24 -22.79
N GLY A 164 4.49 -18.32 -23.45
CA GLY A 164 4.34 -18.64 -24.87
C GLY A 164 4.16 -20.12 -25.23
N ASP A 165 2.98 -20.68 -24.97
CA ASP A 165 2.42 -21.73 -25.85
C ASP A 165 1.18 -21.10 -26.54
N GLN A 166 1.43 -20.45 -27.67
CA GLN A 166 0.50 -20.40 -28.81
C GLN A 166 0.43 -21.82 -29.39
N GLU A 167 -0.75 -22.20 -29.89
CA GLU A 167 -1.04 -23.41 -30.69
C GLU A 167 -1.16 -24.72 -29.90
N ASP A 168 -2.37 -25.07 -29.43
CA ASP A 168 -3.30 -25.91 -30.20
C ASP A 168 -4.55 -26.31 -29.38
N ASP A 169 -5.69 -26.27 -30.09
CA ASP A 169 -6.97 -26.95 -29.90
C ASP A 169 -8.00 -26.47 -28.87
N ASP A 170 -9.00 -25.77 -29.46
CA ASP A 170 -10.43 -26.08 -29.42
C ASP A 170 -11.09 -26.25 -28.04
N ASP A 171 -11.72 -25.17 -27.57
CA ASP A 171 -13.18 -25.12 -27.37
C ASP A 171 -13.62 -23.69 -27.02
N GLU A 172 -14.79 -23.35 -27.53
CA GLU A 172 -15.44 -22.04 -27.58
C GLU A 172 -15.70 -21.39 -26.21
N ASP A 173 -15.69 -20.05 -26.24
CA ASP A 173 -16.29 -19.12 -25.26
C ASP A 173 -15.61 -18.97 -23.89
N ASP A 174 -14.57 -18.13 -23.86
CA ASP A 174 -14.45 -17.12 -22.80
C ASP A 174 -13.58 -15.97 -23.36
N GLY A 175 -14.09 -14.74 -23.33
CA GLY A 175 -13.49 -13.56 -23.97
C GLY A 175 -12.03 -13.29 -23.54
N PRO A 176 -11.31 -12.40 -24.25
CA PRO A 176 -9.92 -12.10 -23.93
C PRO A 176 -9.84 -11.52 -22.52
N ARG A 177 -9.47 -12.35 -21.54
CA ARG A 177 -9.04 -11.90 -20.23
C ARG A 177 -7.85 -10.99 -20.47
N ALA A 178 -8.09 -9.68 -20.29
CA ALA A 178 -7.07 -8.66 -20.35
C ALA A 178 -5.89 -9.14 -19.50
N ALA A 179 -4.70 -9.20 -20.11
CA ALA A 179 -3.49 -9.44 -19.37
C ALA A 179 -3.43 -8.42 -18.23
N ASP A 180 -3.40 -8.92 -16.99
CA ASP A 180 -3.27 -8.08 -15.80
C ASP A 180 -2.09 -7.13 -16.01
N LEU A 181 -2.38 -5.84 -16.09
CA LEU A 181 -1.45 -4.73 -16.37
C LEU A 181 -0.46 -4.46 -15.23
N GLU A 182 -0.31 -5.37 -14.27
CA GLU A 182 0.53 -5.20 -13.08
C GLU A 182 1.52 -6.33 -12.88
N GLY A 183 2.29 -6.73 -13.90
CA GLY A 183 3.61 -7.40 -13.74
C GLY A 183 3.68 -8.68 -12.88
N ARG A 184 2.54 -9.19 -12.39
CA ARG A 184 2.40 -10.34 -11.51
C ARG A 184 1.95 -11.48 -12.39
N VAL A 185 2.89 -12.01 -13.15
CA VAL A 185 2.68 -13.29 -13.83
C VAL A 185 2.50 -14.32 -12.72
N GLU A 186 1.27 -14.69 -12.42
CA GLU A 186 1.01 -15.87 -11.60
C GLU A 186 1.63 -17.06 -12.34
N LYS A 187 2.78 -17.49 -11.83
CA LYS A 187 3.62 -18.55 -12.38
C LYS A 187 2.88 -19.89 -12.50
N TYR A 188 1.77 -20.04 -11.79
CA TYR A 188 1.02 -21.29 -11.67
C TYR A 188 -0.39 -21.10 -12.25
N ILE A 189 -0.78 -21.97 -13.18
CA ILE A 189 -2.14 -21.95 -13.78
C ILE A 189 -3.07 -22.92 -13.04
N GLY A 190 -2.51 -24.02 -12.49
CA GLY A 190 -3.31 -25.01 -11.79
C GLY A 190 -2.58 -26.32 -11.53
N VAL A 191 -3.36 -27.35 -11.18
CA VAL A 191 -2.85 -28.70 -10.90
C VAL A 191 -3.56 -29.70 -11.79
N LYS A 192 -2.79 -30.51 -12.51
CA LYS A 192 -3.28 -31.63 -13.33
C LYS A 192 -3.13 -32.93 -12.54
N VAL A 193 -4.21 -33.71 -12.50
CA VAL A 193 -4.23 -35.04 -11.86
C VAL A 193 -4.03 -36.11 -12.93
N LYS A 194 -3.07 -37.01 -12.73
CA LYS A 194 -2.80 -38.17 -13.60
C LYS A 194 -2.94 -39.43 -12.77
N VAL A 195 -3.84 -40.33 -13.15
CA VAL A 195 -4.12 -41.56 -12.39
C VAL A 195 -4.17 -42.78 -13.30
N SER A 196 -3.83 -43.93 -12.74
CA SER A 196 -3.97 -45.24 -13.37
C SER A 196 -4.58 -46.19 -12.35
N PHE A 197 -5.73 -46.79 -12.69
CA PHE A 197 -6.46 -47.71 -11.81
C PHE A 197 -6.00 -49.17 -11.97
N THR A 198 -5.46 -49.50 -13.14
CA THR A 198 -4.85 -50.79 -13.44
C THR A 198 -3.35 -50.55 -13.51
N GLY A 199 -2.57 -50.93 -12.50
CA GLY A 199 -1.13 -50.63 -12.38
C GLY A 199 -0.24 -50.95 -13.59
N GLN A 200 -0.78 -51.64 -14.59
CA GLN A 200 -0.25 -51.79 -15.94
C GLN A 200 -1.09 -50.98 -16.94
N GLY A 201 -0.87 -49.67 -17.04
CA GLY A 201 -1.59 -48.84 -18.01
C GLY A 201 -1.12 -47.39 -18.02
N GLU A 202 -1.32 -46.72 -19.16
CA GLU A 202 -1.07 -45.29 -19.31
C GLU A 202 -1.92 -44.47 -18.33
N THR A 203 -1.35 -43.40 -17.78
CA THR A 203 -2.10 -42.51 -16.90
C THR A 203 -3.20 -41.80 -17.67
N GLN A 204 -4.44 -41.97 -17.25
CA GLN A 204 -5.60 -41.37 -17.88
C GLN A 204 -5.84 -39.95 -17.36
N SER A 205 -6.41 -39.11 -18.22
CA SER A 205 -6.90 -37.78 -17.86
C SER A 205 -8.26 -37.89 -17.16
N MET A 206 -8.59 -36.94 -16.28
CA MET A 206 -9.87 -36.92 -15.54
C MET A 206 -11.10 -37.03 -16.45
N LYS A 207 -11.05 -36.47 -17.68
CA LYS A 207 -12.14 -36.56 -18.66
C LYS A 207 -12.48 -38.00 -19.08
N GLN A 208 -11.51 -38.92 -19.02
CA GLN A 208 -11.62 -40.32 -19.47
C GLN A 208 -12.10 -41.27 -18.37
N LEU A 209 -12.25 -40.80 -17.12
CA LEU A 209 -12.64 -41.63 -15.98
C LEU A 209 -14.16 -41.77 -15.85
N SER A 210 -14.61 -42.93 -15.36
CA SER A 210 -16.02 -43.14 -14.96
C SER A 210 -16.42 -42.27 -13.76
N GLY A 211 -17.73 -42.07 -13.55
CA GLY A 211 -18.25 -41.28 -12.43
C GLY A 211 -17.71 -41.72 -11.06
N GLY A 212 -17.75 -43.03 -10.78
CA GLY A 212 -17.22 -43.57 -9.51
C GLY A 212 -15.70 -43.41 -9.37
N GLN A 213 -14.94 -43.57 -10.46
CA GLN A 213 -13.49 -43.33 -10.46
C GLN A 213 -13.17 -41.86 -10.18
N LYS A 214 -13.93 -40.91 -10.76
CA LYS A 214 -13.79 -39.48 -10.46
C LYS A 214 -14.01 -39.20 -8.98
N THR A 215 -15.01 -39.82 -8.36
CA THR A 215 -15.27 -39.69 -6.92
C THR A 215 -14.11 -40.23 -6.08
N VAL A 216 -13.53 -41.39 -6.43
CA VAL A 216 -12.33 -41.93 -5.75
C VAL A 216 -11.14 -40.96 -5.84
N VAL A 217 -10.90 -40.37 -7.01
CA VAL A 217 -9.84 -39.38 -7.19
C VAL A 217 -10.06 -38.13 -6.34
N ALA A 218 -11.30 -37.62 -6.30
CA ALA A 218 -11.66 -36.46 -5.48
C ALA A 218 -11.48 -36.74 -3.98
N MET A 219 -11.98 -37.88 -3.51
CA MET A 219 -11.80 -38.38 -2.14
C MET A 219 -10.31 -38.50 -1.77
N THR A 220 -9.51 -39.06 -2.67
CA THR A 220 -8.05 -39.19 -2.51
C THR A 220 -7.40 -37.82 -2.31
N LEU A 221 -7.78 -36.82 -3.11
CA LEU A 221 -7.24 -35.47 -3.00
C LEU A 221 -7.60 -34.81 -1.66
N ILE A 222 -8.85 -34.93 -1.23
CA ILE A 222 -9.31 -34.39 0.07
C ILE A 222 -8.52 -35.02 1.22
N PHE A 223 -8.37 -36.34 1.22
CA PHE A 223 -7.61 -37.04 2.25
C PHE A 223 -6.10 -36.74 2.19
N ALA A 224 -5.54 -36.52 1.00
CA ALA A 224 -4.15 -36.12 0.85
C ALA A 224 -3.89 -34.73 1.46
N ILE A 225 -4.81 -33.79 1.25
CA ILE A 225 -4.77 -32.46 1.86
C ILE A 225 -4.93 -32.57 3.38
N GLN A 226 -5.88 -33.37 3.86
CA GLN A 226 -6.06 -33.63 5.30
C GLN A 226 -4.80 -34.19 5.97
N ARG A 227 -4.05 -35.08 5.29
CA ARG A 227 -2.80 -35.63 5.86
C ARG A 227 -1.69 -34.57 5.95
N CYS A 228 -1.71 -33.54 5.10
CA CYS A 228 -0.81 -32.40 5.21
C CYS A 228 -1.22 -31.42 6.32
N ASP A 229 -2.52 -31.12 6.41
CA ASP A 229 -3.07 -30.14 7.32
C ASP A 229 -4.40 -30.64 7.90
N PRO A 230 -4.36 -31.36 9.04
CA PRO A 230 -5.55 -31.97 9.62
C PRO A 230 -6.45 -30.93 10.29
N ALA A 231 -7.71 -30.89 9.88
CA ALA A 231 -8.74 -30.09 10.51
C ALA A 231 -9.31 -30.80 11.76
N PRO A 232 -9.87 -30.04 12.73
CA PRO A 232 -10.42 -30.63 13.94
C PRO A 232 -11.67 -31.50 13.68
N PHE A 233 -12.45 -31.19 12.63
CA PHE A 233 -13.59 -32.03 12.23
C PHE A 233 -13.84 -32.01 10.71
N TYR A 234 -14.46 -33.08 10.21
CA TYR A 234 -14.89 -33.24 8.82
C TYR A 234 -16.34 -33.69 8.76
N LEU A 235 -17.10 -33.10 7.84
CA LEU A 235 -18.48 -33.48 7.52
C LEU A 235 -18.53 -33.96 6.06
N PHE A 236 -18.96 -35.20 5.86
CA PHE A 236 -19.11 -35.81 4.55
C PHE A 236 -20.57 -36.13 4.27
N ASP A 237 -21.14 -35.45 3.29
CA ASP A 237 -22.53 -35.66 2.88
C ASP A 237 -22.60 -36.63 1.69
N GLU A 238 -23.13 -37.83 1.91
CA GLU A 238 -23.37 -38.87 0.89
C GLU A 238 -22.18 -39.16 -0.06
N ILE A 239 -20.95 -39.07 0.45
CA ILE A 239 -19.73 -39.20 -0.34
C ILE A 239 -19.57 -40.56 -1.03
N ASP A 240 -20.29 -41.57 -0.55
CA ASP A 240 -20.23 -42.96 -0.98
C ASP A 240 -21.32 -43.35 -1.99
N ALA A 241 -22.19 -42.40 -2.36
CA ALA A 241 -23.31 -42.63 -3.29
C ALA A 241 -22.85 -43.18 -4.64
N ALA A 242 -21.75 -42.63 -5.19
CA ALA A 242 -21.18 -42.99 -6.49
C ALA A 242 -20.06 -44.05 -6.42
N LEU A 243 -19.71 -44.53 -5.23
CA LEU A 243 -18.65 -45.52 -5.03
C LEU A 243 -19.22 -46.94 -5.12
N ASP A 244 -18.40 -47.89 -5.55
CA ASP A 244 -18.71 -49.32 -5.48
C ASP A 244 -18.46 -49.88 -4.06
N PRO A 245 -19.00 -51.07 -3.71
CA PRO A 245 -18.84 -51.63 -2.35
C PRO A 245 -17.37 -51.80 -1.91
N GLN A 246 -16.46 -52.06 -2.85
CA GLN A 246 -15.04 -52.21 -2.57
C GLN A 246 -14.42 -50.88 -2.11
N TYR A 247 -14.64 -49.80 -2.86
CA TYR A 247 -14.15 -48.47 -2.51
C TYR A 247 -14.86 -47.90 -1.27
N ARG A 248 -16.15 -48.18 -1.06
CA ARG A 248 -16.85 -47.79 0.17
C ARG A 248 -16.21 -48.39 1.41
N THR A 249 -15.88 -49.67 1.35
CA THR A 249 -15.19 -50.37 2.45
C THR A 249 -13.80 -49.78 2.70
N ALA A 250 -13.04 -49.51 1.63
CA ALA A 250 -11.72 -48.89 1.74
C ALA A 250 -11.78 -47.48 2.37
N VAL A 251 -12.73 -46.64 1.91
CA VAL A 251 -12.97 -45.31 2.46
C VAL A 251 -13.38 -45.37 3.93
N GLY A 252 -14.31 -46.26 4.30
CA GLY A 252 -14.74 -46.43 5.68
C GLY A 252 -13.59 -46.82 6.62
N ASN A 253 -12.77 -47.80 6.21
CA ASN A 253 -11.59 -48.22 6.97
C ASN A 253 -10.56 -47.09 7.10
N MET A 254 -10.41 -46.27 6.06
CA MET A 254 -9.51 -45.12 6.08
C MET A 254 -10.02 -44.02 7.03
N ILE A 255 -11.30 -43.67 6.97
CA ILE A 255 -11.93 -42.70 7.90
C ILE A 255 -11.77 -43.17 9.34
N ARG A 256 -12.06 -44.44 9.62
CA ARG A 256 -11.88 -45.04 10.95
C ARG A 256 -10.46 -44.87 11.45
N ARG A 257 -9.47 -45.22 10.63
CA ARG A 257 -8.05 -45.09 11.00
C ARG A 257 -7.66 -43.64 11.26
N LEU A 258 -8.12 -42.70 10.43
CA LEU A 258 -7.84 -41.28 10.61
C LEU A 258 -8.49 -40.73 11.90
N ALA A 259 -9.71 -41.16 12.22
CA ALA A 259 -10.39 -40.79 13.46
C ALA A 259 -9.58 -41.25 14.69
N ASP A 260 -9.07 -42.48 14.66
CA ASP A 260 -8.33 -43.08 15.77
C ASP A 260 -6.91 -42.47 15.94
N MET A 261 -6.23 -42.15 14.82
CA MET A 261 -4.83 -41.67 14.84
C MET A 261 -4.69 -40.17 15.07
N ALA A 262 -5.59 -39.35 14.51
CA ALA A 262 -5.42 -37.90 14.46
C ALA A 262 -6.27 -37.12 15.48
N SER A 263 -7.03 -37.83 16.34
CA SER A 263 -8.05 -37.21 17.21
C SER A 263 -9.00 -36.27 16.46
N THR A 264 -9.27 -36.58 15.18
CA THR A 264 -10.12 -35.81 14.29
C THR A 264 -11.54 -36.35 14.34
N GLN A 265 -12.53 -35.45 14.45
CA GLN A 265 -13.93 -35.85 14.43
C GLN A 265 -14.45 -36.01 13.00
N PHE A 266 -15.09 -37.15 12.70
CA PHE A 266 -15.77 -37.37 11.43
C PHE A 266 -17.28 -37.50 11.62
N ILE A 267 -18.04 -36.79 10.79
CA ILE A 267 -19.49 -36.91 10.67
C ILE A 267 -19.77 -37.26 9.21
N THR A 268 -20.53 -38.32 8.97
CA THR A 268 -20.90 -38.73 7.62
C THR A 268 -22.38 -39.08 7.54
N THR A 269 -23.03 -38.68 6.45
CA THR A 269 -24.35 -39.15 6.06
C THR A 269 -24.17 -40.23 4.99
N THR A 270 -24.97 -41.28 5.05
CA THR A 270 -24.86 -42.42 4.13
C THR A 270 -26.15 -43.23 4.12
N PHE A 271 -26.45 -43.81 2.96
CA PHE A 271 -27.46 -44.87 2.77
C PHE A 271 -26.81 -46.22 2.46
N ARG A 272 -25.54 -46.40 2.81
CA ARG A 272 -24.74 -47.59 2.48
C ARG A 272 -24.21 -48.26 3.75
N PRO A 273 -24.31 -49.60 3.86
CA PRO A 273 -23.99 -50.30 5.11
C PRO A 273 -22.51 -50.28 5.46
N GLU A 274 -21.62 -50.09 4.48
CA GLU A 274 -20.16 -50.14 4.66
C GLU A 274 -19.65 -49.05 5.61
N LEU A 275 -20.15 -47.81 5.49
CA LEU A 275 -19.79 -46.70 6.39
C LEU A 275 -20.45 -46.84 7.77
N VAL A 276 -21.67 -47.35 7.84
CA VAL A 276 -22.37 -47.62 9.12
C VAL A 276 -21.61 -48.66 9.95
N LYS A 277 -21.02 -49.67 9.30
CA LYS A 277 -20.25 -50.73 9.97
C LYS A 277 -19.03 -50.22 10.72
N VAL A 278 -18.46 -49.10 10.29
CA VAL A 278 -17.25 -48.51 10.89
C VAL A 278 -17.56 -47.30 11.77
N ALA A 279 -18.82 -46.95 12.05
CA ALA A 279 -19.16 -45.78 12.87
C ALA A 279 -19.15 -46.08 14.39
N ASP A 280 -18.81 -45.06 15.21
CA ASP A 280 -18.88 -45.15 16.68
C ASP A 280 -20.28 -44.90 17.24
N LYS A 281 -20.98 -43.94 16.66
CA LYS A 281 -22.34 -43.54 17.03
C LYS A 281 -23.13 -43.33 15.76
N ILE A 282 -24.37 -43.83 15.76
CA ILE A 282 -25.26 -43.75 14.62
C ILE A 282 -26.47 -42.92 15.03
N TYR A 283 -26.80 -41.93 14.21
CA TYR A 283 -27.95 -41.06 14.39
C TYR A 283 -28.91 -41.29 13.22
N GLY A 284 -30.16 -41.63 13.54
CA GLY A 284 -31.24 -41.76 12.57
C GLY A 284 -32.10 -40.51 12.53
N VAL A 285 -32.39 -40.01 11.33
CA VAL A 285 -33.34 -38.92 11.11
C VAL A 285 -34.69 -39.51 10.73
N THR A 286 -35.74 -39.13 11.47
CA THR A 286 -37.11 -39.57 11.21
C THR A 286 -38.01 -38.37 10.94
N HIS A 287 -38.88 -38.47 9.94
CA HIS A 287 -39.86 -37.43 9.61
C HIS A 287 -41.28 -37.95 9.87
N LYS A 288 -41.99 -37.38 10.84
CA LYS A 288 -43.38 -37.76 11.16
C LYS A 288 -44.19 -36.52 11.51
N ASN A 289 -45.44 -36.45 11.03
CA ASN A 289 -46.35 -35.33 11.29
C ASN A 289 -45.74 -33.96 10.92
N ARG A 290 -45.03 -33.85 9.79
CA ARG A 290 -44.32 -32.64 9.33
C ARG A 290 -43.21 -32.14 10.28
N VAL A 291 -42.72 -32.98 11.19
CA VAL A 291 -41.61 -32.65 12.10
C VAL A 291 -40.47 -33.66 11.92
N SER A 292 -39.25 -33.16 11.78
CA SER A 292 -38.03 -33.98 11.73
C SER A 292 -37.42 -34.14 13.12
N ARG A 293 -37.04 -35.36 13.48
CA ARG A 293 -36.40 -35.70 14.77
C ARG A 293 -35.14 -36.52 14.53
N VAL A 294 -34.11 -36.27 15.32
CA VAL A 294 -32.84 -37.01 15.31
C VAL A 294 -32.76 -37.83 16.59
N ASN A 295 -32.57 -39.15 16.45
CA ASN A 295 -32.42 -40.07 17.58
C ASN A 295 -31.16 -40.92 17.41
N VAL A 296 -30.59 -41.38 18.52
CA VAL A 296 -29.52 -42.39 18.48
C VAL A 296 -30.14 -43.75 18.18
N VAL A 297 -29.55 -44.47 17.22
CA VAL A 297 -30.04 -45.79 16.75
C VAL A 297 -28.94 -46.83 16.97
N SER A 298 -29.34 -48.08 17.24
CA SER A 298 -28.37 -49.18 17.37
C SER A 298 -27.76 -49.53 16.01
N LYS A 299 -26.60 -50.19 16.02
CA LYS A 299 -25.92 -50.59 14.78
C LYS A 299 -26.73 -51.58 13.96
N ASP A 300 -27.38 -52.53 14.63
CA ASP A 300 -28.19 -53.56 13.97
C ASP A 300 -29.44 -52.94 13.33
N ASP A 301 -30.15 -52.07 14.06
CA ASP A 301 -31.33 -51.38 13.52
C ASP A 301 -30.99 -50.49 12.31
N ALA A 302 -29.81 -49.85 12.33
CA ALA A 302 -29.35 -49.00 11.25
C ALA A 302 -28.99 -49.82 9.99
N ILE A 303 -28.35 -50.97 10.16
CA ILE A 303 -28.04 -51.89 9.05
C ILE A 303 -29.35 -52.44 8.46
N ASP A 304 -30.27 -52.92 9.30
CA ASP A 304 -31.59 -53.40 8.88
C ASP A 304 -32.36 -52.34 8.08
N PHE A 305 -32.32 -51.08 8.52
CA PHE A 305 -32.95 -49.96 7.80
C PHE A 305 -32.35 -49.77 6.41
N VAL A 306 -31.02 -49.74 6.32
CA VAL A 306 -30.29 -49.54 5.06
C VAL A 306 -30.51 -50.70 4.09
N GLU A 307 -30.54 -51.95 4.58
CA GLU A 307 -30.77 -53.13 3.75
C GLU A 307 -32.20 -53.18 3.20
N ARG A 308 -33.20 -52.82 4.02
CA ARG A 308 -34.61 -52.72 3.58
C ARG A 308 -34.82 -51.63 2.54
N ASP A 309 -34.20 -50.46 2.72
CA ASP A 309 -34.31 -49.35 1.77
C ASP A 309 -33.68 -49.70 0.40
N GLN A 310 -32.55 -50.42 0.40
CA GLN A 310 -31.95 -50.90 -0.85
C GLN A 310 -32.82 -51.94 -1.57
N SER A 311 -33.56 -52.77 -0.83
CA SER A 311 -34.49 -53.73 -1.44
C SER A 311 -35.73 -53.08 -2.06
N HIS A 312 -36.23 -51.98 -1.47
CA HIS A 312 -37.38 -51.24 -2.01
C HIS A 312 -37.05 -50.34 -3.21
N ASN A 313 -35.81 -49.88 -3.34
CA ASN A 313 -35.35 -49.08 -4.49
C ASN A 313 -34.84 -49.91 -5.68
N ALA A 314 -34.77 -51.25 -5.54
CA ALA A 314 -34.33 -52.17 -6.59
C ALA A 314 -35.48 -52.89 -7.32
N GLU A 315 -36.73 -52.71 -6.87
CA GLU A 315 -37.98 -53.08 -7.56
C GLU A 315 -38.56 -51.88 -8.33
#